data_AF-A0A5N6ZZA7-F1
#
_entry.id   AF-A0A5N6ZZA7-F1
#
_cell.length_a   1.000
_cell.length_b   1.000
_cell.length_c   1.000
_cell.angle_alpha   90.00
_cell.angle_beta   90.00
_cell.angle_gamma   90.00
#
_symmetry.space_group_name_H-M   'P 1'
#
loop_
_entity.id
_entity.type
_entity.pdbx_description
1 polymer ?
#
loop_
_entity_poly.entity_id
_entity_poly.type
_entity_poly.pdbx_seq_one_letter_code
_entity_poly.pdbx_strand_id
1 'polypeptide(L)'
;MLNTFLFAGDESLLVKPSHQASPWTIQDADITGAIVILLSASGKTALTLAHQLRRSRHPSLQPQKVVGVTSKRSLAFTKTTEFHDEVVHYEAATPELLGDISISSCSKVVLCDFGSRGNSFRTWVELLKPACKSLILLGIGDTPQVESQDALQNKFIQGASLGKIQVNASDLSDMAMTLIGEERYWQRLEEDWREILETGALPGVSLEWGSGMSSVEKVWSMLCSDEIDSRKGYVIEL
;
A
#
# COMPACT_ATOMS: atom_id res chain seq x y z
N MET A 1 0.84 6.43 -9.02
CA MET A 1 -0.03 5.34 -9.53
C MET A 1 -1.23 5.02 -8.63
N LEU A 2 -1.06 4.41 -7.45
CA LEU A 2 -2.20 4.03 -6.59
C LEU A 2 -3.06 5.23 -6.17
N ASN A 3 -2.44 6.33 -5.71
CA ASN A 3 -3.14 7.56 -5.32
C ASN A 3 -3.95 8.17 -6.48
N THR A 4 -3.35 8.27 -7.66
CA THR A 4 -3.92 9.00 -8.80
C THR A 4 -4.96 8.20 -9.57
N PHE A 5 -4.71 6.91 -9.81
CA PHE A 5 -5.50 6.10 -10.74
C PHE A 5 -6.39 5.07 -10.05
N LEU A 6 -5.84 4.34 -9.07
CA LEU A 6 -6.62 3.33 -8.34
C LEU A 6 -7.62 3.99 -7.38
N PHE A 7 -7.14 4.96 -6.61
CA PHE A 7 -7.93 5.81 -5.72
C PHE A 7 -8.26 7.14 -6.38
N ALA A 8 -8.63 7.11 -7.66
CA ALA A 8 -8.93 8.32 -8.41
C ALA A 8 -10.06 9.12 -7.73
N GLY A 9 -9.85 10.43 -7.60
CA GLY A 9 -10.91 11.36 -7.19
C GLY A 9 -11.73 11.90 -8.37
N ASP A 10 -11.36 11.52 -9.59
CA ASP A 10 -12.00 11.88 -10.86
C ASP A 10 -12.16 10.61 -11.69
N GLU A 11 -13.37 10.37 -12.19
CA GLU A 11 -13.68 9.23 -13.05
C GLU A 11 -12.84 9.21 -14.34
N SER A 12 -12.38 10.37 -14.82
CA SER A 12 -11.49 10.48 -15.99
C SER A 12 -10.10 9.87 -15.78
N LEU A 13 -9.69 9.65 -14.53
CA LEU A 13 -8.42 9.03 -14.15
C LEU A 13 -8.60 7.62 -13.58
N LEU A 14 -9.82 7.09 -13.56
CA LEU A 14 -10.13 5.84 -12.88
C LEU A 14 -9.50 4.64 -13.61
N VAL A 15 -8.70 3.88 -12.87
CA VAL A 15 -8.15 2.60 -13.32
C VAL A 15 -8.47 1.51 -12.31
N LYS A 16 -8.87 0.33 -12.81
CA LYS A 16 -9.21 -0.83 -11.99
C LYS A 16 -7.96 -1.54 -11.41
N PRO A 17 -8.06 -2.25 -10.28
CA PRO A 17 -6.95 -2.93 -9.60
C PRO A 17 -6.09 -3.83 -10.48
N SER A 18 -6.72 -4.53 -11.43
CA SER A 18 -6.07 -5.45 -12.38
C SER A 18 -6.96 -5.67 -13.58
N HIS A 19 -6.43 -6.24 -14.66
CA HIS A 19 -7.24 -6.57 -15.84
C HIS A 19 -8.38 -7.54 -15.52
N GLN A 20 -8.19 -8.41 -14.53
CA GLN A 20 -9.16 -9.43 -14.13
C GLN A 20 -10.10 -9.00 -13.00
N ALA A 21 -9.87 -7.83 -12.41
CA ALA A 21 -10.76 -7.33 -11.36
C ALA A 21 -12.19 -7.17 -11.87
N SER A 22 -13.16 -7.45 -10.99
CA SER A 22 -14.56 -7.05 -11.15
C SER A 22 -14.67 -5.54 -11.44
N PRO A 23 -15.83 -5.05 -11.92
CA PRO A 23 -16.01 -3.62 -12.18
C PRO A 23 -15.56 -2.78 -10.98
N TRP A 24 -14.62 -1.88 -11.23
CA TRP A 24 -14.08 -0.93 -10.25
C TRP A 24 -14.63 0.43 -10.60
N THR A 25 -15.45 0.98 -9.71
CA THR A 25 -16.20 2.22 -9.95
C THR A 25 -15.58 3.38 -9.19
N ILE A 26 -16.02 4.60 -9.51
CA ILE A 26 -15.59 5.79 -8.75
C ILE A 26 -16.02 5.70 -7.28
N GLN A 27 -17.12 5.00 -6.97
CA GLN A 27 -17.56 4.76 -5.59
C GLN A 27 -16.61 3.83 -4.83
N ASP A 28 -15.91 2.92 -5.52
CA ASP A 28 -14.89 2.08 -4.91
C ASP A 28 -13.60 2.88 -4.69
N ALA A 29 -13.16 3.59 -5.74
CA ALA A 29 -11.94 4.38 -5.78
C ALA A 29 -11.93 5.61 -4.86
N ASP A 30 -13.08 6.25 -4.68
CA ASP A 30 -13.16 7.48 -3.88
C ASP A 30 -12.98 7.17 -2.39
N ILE A 31 -11.81 7.53 -1.87
CA ILE A 31 -11.44 7.37 -0.46
C ILE A 31 -11.70 8.63 0.37
N THR A 32 -12.39 9.64 -0.18
CA THR A 32 -12.73 10.86 0.56
C THR A 32 -13.55 10.51 1.80
N GLY A 33 -13.05 10.92 2.97
CA GLY A 33 -13.69 10.60 4.25
C GLY A 33 -13.61 9.12 4.68
N ALA A 34 -12.92 8.26 3.92
CA ALA A 34 -12.71 6.86 4.30
C ALA A 34 -11.61 6.71 5.35
N ILE A 35 -11.58 5.55 6.01
CA ILE A 35 -10.45 5.12 6.84
C ILE A 35 -9.63 4.13 6.03
N VAL A 36 -8.36 4.48 5.75
CA VAL A 36 -7.45 3.64 4.97
C VAL A 36 -6.48 2.96 5.93
N ILE A 37 -6.46 1.63 5.94
CA ILE A 37 -5.60 0.81 6.81
C ILE A 37 -4.54 0.17 5.94
N LEU A 38 -3.27 0.41 6.25
CA LEU A 38 -2.11 -0.10 5.51
C LEU A 38 -1.43 -1.19 6.34
N LEU A 39 -1.57 -2.45 5.95
CA LEU A 39 -0.78 -3.54 6.53
C LEU A 39 0.61 -3.57 5.91
N SER A 40 1.64 -3.96 6.67
CA SER A 40 3.04 -3.78 6.27
C SER A 40 3.41 -2.30 6.08
N ALA A 41 2.89 -1.42 6.93
CA ALA A 41 3.04 0.05 6.82
C ALA A 41 4.49 0.57 6.82
N SER A 42 5.48 -0.20 7.30
CA SER A 42 6.90 0.17 7.21
C SER A 42 7.54 -0.16 5.86
N GLY A 43 6.86 -0.93 5.01
CA GLY A 43 7.34 -1.27 3.67
C GLY A 43 7.35 -0.05 2.76
N LYS A 44 8.27 -0.01 1.80
CA LYS A 44 8.46 1.16 0.93
C LYS A 44 7.20 1.51 0.14
N THR A 45 6.50 0.51 -0.41
CA THR A 45 5.26 0.74 -1.16
C THR A 45 4.16 1.32 -0.29
N ALA A 46 3.95 0.76 0.91
CA ALA A 46 2.94 1.25 1.85
C ALA A 46 3.27 2.66 2.35
N LEU A 47 4.54 2.91 2.65
CA LEU A 47 5.03 4.20 3.13
C LEU A 47 4.88 5.29 2.07
N THR A 48 5.24 5.00 0.82
CA THR A 48 5.06 5.93 -0.31
C THR A 48 3.58 6.19 -0.56
N LEU A 49 2.70 5.19 -0.43
CA LEU A 49 1.25 5.45 -0.50
C LEU A 49 0.79 6.38 0.63
N ALA A 50 1.18 6.12 1.88
CA ALA A 50 0.83 6.97 3.01
C ALA A 50 1.29 8.42 2.79
N HIS A 51 2.52 8.61 2.34
CA HIS A 51 3.07 9.91 1.92
C HIS A 51 2.17 10.55 0.86
N GLN A 52 1.86 9.84 -0.23
CA GLN A 52 1.06 10.34 -1.34
C GLN A 52 -0.35 10.75 -0.92
N LEU A 53 -0.99 9.98 -0.04
CA LEU A 53 -2.32 10.29 0.50
C LEU A 53 -2.33 11.55 1.38
N ARG A 54 -1.22 11.86 2.05
CA ARG A 54 -1.14 12.99 2.99
C ARG A 54 -0.55 14.27 2.38
N ARG A 55 0.44 14.13 1.49
CA ARG A 55 1.23 15.24 0.97
C ARG A 55 0.87 15.61 -0.47
N SER A 56 0.56 14.62 -1.30
CA SER A 56 0.37 14.82 -2.75
C SER A 56 -1.10 14.83 -3.18
N ARG A 57 -2.02 14.45 -2.29
CA ARG A 57 -3.47 14.43 -2.56
C ARG A 57 -4.13 15.73 -2.11
N HIS A 58 -5.00 16.29 -2.96
CA HIS A 58 -5.76 17.51 -2.64
C HIS A 58 -6.55 17.33 -1.32
N PRO A 59 -6.54 18.32 -0.40
CA PRO A 59 -7.15 18.18 0.92
C PRO A 59 -8.61 17.72 0.91
N SER A 60 -9.41 18.19 -0.06
CA SER A 60 -10.83 17.81 -0.18
C SER A 60 -11.05 16.36 -0.64
N LEU A 61 -10.01 15.67 -1.09
CA LEU A 61 -10.07 14.28 -1.57
C LEU A 61 -9.40 13.31 -0.60
N GLN A 62 -8.84 13.79 0.51
CA GLN A 62 -8.09 12.95 1.43
C GLN A 62 -8.98 11.98 2.23
N PRO A 63 -8.44 10.81 2.60
CA PRO A 63 -9.09 9.97 3.58
C PRO A 63 -9.13 10.65 4.95
N GLN A 64 -10.19 10.35 5.71
CA GLN A 64 -10.37 10.84 7.08
C GLN A 64 -9.20 10.42 7.96
N LYS A 65 -8.78 9.15 7.85
CA LYS A 65 -7.64 8.60 8.60
C LYS A 65 -6.82 7.63 7.73
N VAL A 66 -5.52 7.60 7.97
CA VAL A 66 -4.55 6.64 7.45
C VAL A 66 -3.94 5.93 8.66
N VAL A 67 -4.21 4.64 8.81
CA VAL A 67 -3.76 3.82 9.93
C VAL A 67 -2.68 2.88 9.44
N GLY A 68 -1.50 2.93 10.06
CA GLY A 68 -0.40 2.03 9.76
C GLY A 68 -0.41 0.81 10.68
N VAL A 69 -0.40 -0.39 10.11
CA VAL A 69 -0.23 -1.63 10.85
C VAL A 69 1.10 -2.27 10.46
N THR A 70 1.97 -2.49 11.44
CA THR A 70 3.34 -2.97 11.20
C THR A 70 3.82 -3.96 12.25
N SER A 71 5.05 -4.44 12.11
CA SER A 71 5.69 -5.28 13.14
C SER A 71 6.12 -4.44 14.34
N LYS A 72 6.25 -5.06 15.52
CA LYS A 72 6.81 -4.41 16.73
C LYS A 72 8.19 -3.79 16.47
N ARG A 73 9.04 -4.45 15.67
CA ARG A 73 10.39 -3.97 15.30
C ARG A 73 10.34 -2.66 14.51
N SER A 74 9.33 -2.49 13.67
CA SER A 74 9.20 -1.32 12.79
C SER A 74 8.32 -0.21 13.34
N LEU A 75 7.66 -0.41 14.49
CA LEU A 75 6.65 0.49 15.04
C LEU A 75 7.18 1.92 15.24
N ALA A 76 8.33 2.07 15.90
CA ALA A 76 8.94 3.37 16.17
C ALA A 76 9.33 4.10 14.87
N PHE A 77 9.88 3.37 13.90
CA PHE A 77 10.21 3.90 12.58
C PHE A 77 8.96 4.39 11.86
N THR A 78 7.91 3.56 11.75
CA THR A 78 6.67 3.96 11.05
C THR A 78 6.00 5.17 11.71
N LYS A 79 6.11 5.35 13.03
CA LYS A 79 5.63 6.57 13.72
C LYS A 79 6.43 7.82 13.35
N THR A 80 7.75 7.67 13.19
CA THR A 80 8.67 8.79 12.88
C THR A 80 8.41 9.39 11.49
N THR A 81 7.73 8.68 10.59
CA THR A 81 7.46 9.19 9.24
C THR A 81 6.29 10.16 9.17
N GLU A 82 5.44 10.22 10.21
CA GLU A 82 4.32 11.16 10.34
C GLU A 82 3.30 11.14 9.19
N PHE A 83 3.24 10.05 8.42
CA PHE A 83 2.24 9.86 7.35
C PHE A 83 0.96 9.14 7.79
N HIS A 84 0.92 8.70 9.04
CA HIS A 84 -0.20 7.95 9.61
C HIS A 84 -0.75 8.71 10.80
N ASP A 85 -2.07 8.74 10.94
CA ASP A 85 -2.72 9.34 12.12
C ASP A 85 -2.58 8.43 13.34
N GLU A 86 -2.52 7.11 13.10
CA GLU A 86 -2.30 6.09 14.13
C GLU A 86 -1.39 5.00 13.57
N VAL A 87 -0.52 4.45 14.43
CA VAL A 87 0.36 3.34 14.06
C VAL A 87 0.32 2.27 15.14
N VAL A 88 -0.14 1.08 14.75
CA VAL A 88 -0.30 -0.08 15.63
C VAL A 88 0.53 -1.26 15.13
N HIS A 89 0.67 -2.26 16.00
CA HIS A 89 1.32 -3.52 15.66
C HIS A 89 0.29 -4.55 15.18
N TYR A 90 0.72 -5.58 14.46
CA TYR A 90 -0.17 -6.60 13.88
C TYR A 90 -1.11 -7.26 14.88
N GLU A 91 -0.66 -7.48 16.11
CA GLU A 91 -1.44 -8.13 17.18
C GLU A 91 -2.39 -7.18 17.94
N ALA A 92 -2.45 -5.89 17.56
CA ALA A 92 -3.29 -4.89 18.23
C ALA A 92 -4.77 -4.93 17.80
N ALA A 93 -5.14 -5.77 16.84
CA ALA A 93 -6.49 -5.80 16.26
C ALA A 93 -7.53 -6.27 17.30
N THR A 94 -8.24 -5.32 17.92
CA THR A 94 -9.34 -5.57 18.86
C THR A 94 -10.54 -4.65 18.58
N PRO A 95 -11.76 -4.99 19.07
CA PRO A 95 -12.92 -4.12 18.94
C PRO A 95 -12.72 -2.73 19.57
N GLU A 96 -11.97 -2.63 20.68
CA GLU A 96 -11.67 -1.37 21.35
C GLU A 96 -10.82 -0.47 20.45
N LEU A 97 -9.80 -1.05 19.81
CA LEU A 97 -8.95 -0.31 18.87
C LEU A 97 -9.79 0.29 17.72
N LEU A 98 -10.80 -0.43 17.22
CA LEU A 98 -11.68 0.12 16.17
C LEU A 98 -12.35 1.42 16.62
N GLY A 99 -12.77 1.50 17.87
CA GLY A 99 -13.31 2.72 18.47
C GLY A 99 -12.28 3.86 18.52
N ASP A 100 -11.05 3.55 18.93
CA ASP A 100 -9.94 4.52 19.01
C ASP A 100 -9.61 5.12 17.62
N ILE A 101 -9.60 4.28 16.58
CA ILE A 101 -9.41 4.73 15.19
C ILE A 101 -10.70 5.21 14.51
N SER A 102 -11.79 5.36 15.27
CA SER A 102 -13.07 5.95 14.83
C SER A 102 -13.80 5.17 13.73
N ILE A 103 -13.62 3.85 13.70
CA ILE A 103 -14.40 2.95 12.84
C ILE A 103 -15.76 2.70 13.49
N SER A 104 -16.82 2.87 12.70
CA SER A 104 -18.20 2.68 13.12
C SER A 104 -19.01 2.05 11.97
N SER A 105 -20.26 1.66 12.26
CA SER A 105 -21.18 1.09 11.28
C SER A 105 -21.52 2.01 10.11
N CYS A 106 -21.11 3.29 10.15
CA CYS A 106 -21.25 4.24 9.04
C CYS A 106 -19.98 4.38 8.20
N SER A 107 -18.84 3.87 8.66
CA SER A 107 -17.53 4.07 8.04
C SER A 107 -17.39 3.29 6.72
N LYS A 108 -16.71 3.91 5.75
CA LYS A 108 -16.06 3.22 4.63
C LYS A 108 -14.62 2.93 5.02
N VAL A 109 -14.20 1.67 4.93
CA VAL A 109 -12.85 1.23 5.27
C VAL A 109 -12.20 0.61 4.04
N VAL A 110 -10.95 0.99 3.77
CA VAL A 110 -10.11 0.35 2.75
C VAL A 110 -8.94 -0.32 3.44
N LEU A 111 -8.88 -1.65 3.40
CA LEU A 111 -7.79 -2.45 3.95
C LEU A 111 -6.82 -2.82 2.83
N CYS A 112 -5.63 -2.25 2.86
CA CYS A 112 -4.55 -2.50 1.89
C CYS A 112 -3.49 -3.42 2.51
N ASP A 113 -3.30 -4.58 1.91
CA ASP A 113 -2.34 -5.59 2.34
C ASP A 113 -1.08 -5.55 1.47
N PHE A 114 0.00 -4.95 1.98
CA PHE A 114 1.30 -4.87 1.30
C PHE A 114 2.22 -6.06 1.62
N GLY A 115 1.66 -7.26 1.74
CA GLY A 115 2.38 -8.45 2.20
C GLY A 115 2.55 -8.45 3.71
N SER A 116 1.44 -8.40 4.45
CA SER A 116 1.43 -8.54 5.90
C SER A 116 1.89 -9.93 6.36
N ARG A 117 2.40 -10.02 7.59
CA ARG A 117 2.94 -11.28 8.13
C ARG A 117 1.83 -12.12 8.77
N GLY A 118 1.94 -13.44 8.63
CA GLY A 118 1.07 -14.41 9.28
C GLY A 118 -0.42 -14.21 8.94
N ASN A 119 -1.28 -14.28 9.96
CA ASN A 119 -2.74 -14.17 9.78
C ASN A 119 -3.27 -12.74 9.86
N SER A 120 -2.41 -11.71 9.84
CA SER A 120 -2.82 -10.33 10.14
C SER A 120 -3.95 -9.84 9.23
N PHE A 121 -3.82 -10.05 7.91
CA PHE A 121 -4.88 -9.68 6.97
C PHE A 121 -6.24 -10.28 7.35
N ARG A 122 -6.28 -11.59 7.61
CA ARG A 122 -7.52 -12.28 7.99
C ARG A 122 -8.10 -11.76 9.30
N THR A 123 -7.26 -11.57 10.31
CA THR A 123 -7.68 -11.02 11.62
C THR A 123 -8.32 -9.64 11.45
N TRP A 124 -7.73 -8.76 10.66
CA TRP A 124 -8.30 -7.43 10.38
C TRP A 124 -9.61 -7.54 9.59
N VAL A 125 -9.71 -8.41 8.59
CA VAL A 125 -10.96 -8.63 7.84
C VAL A 125 -12.09 -9.09 8.76
N GLU A 126 -11.85 -10.11 9.59
CA GLU A 126 -12.85 -10.67 10.51
C GLU A 126 -13.33 -9.62 11.52
N LEU A 127 -12.43 -8.75 11.97
CA LEU A 127 -12.74 -7.66 12.89
C LEU A 127 -13.52 -6.51 12.23
N LEU A 128 -13.16 -6.14 10.99
CA LEU A 128 -13.75 -4.99 10.29
C LEU A 128 -15.11 -5.29 9.65
N LYS A 129 -15.31 -6.52 9.16
CA LYS A 129 -16.51 -6.92 8.43
C LYS A 129 -17.82 -6.64 9.17
N PRO A 130 -17.96 -6.92 10.49
CA PRO A 130 -19.18 -6.56 11.22
C PRO A 130 -19.20 -5.08 11.68
N ALA A 131 -18.09 -4.36 11.60
CA ALA A 131 -17.91 -3.07 12.27
C ALA A 131 -18.10 -1.85 11.36
N CYS A 132 -18.13 -2.01 10.04
CA CYS A 132 -18.20 -0.90 9.09
C CYS A 132 -19.28 -1.08 8.02
N LYS A 133 -19.70 0.01 7.37
CA LYS A 133 -20.72 0.01 6.32
C LYS A 133 -20.21 -0.65 5.04
N SER A 134 -18.97 -0.34 4.69
CA SER A 134 -18.32 -0.75 3.45
C SER A 134 -16.87 -1.09 3.75
N LEU A 135 -16.44 -2.25 3.28
CA LEU A 135 -15.08 -2.76 3.44
C LEU A 135 -14.52 -3.15 2.07
N ILE A 136 -13.49 -2.45 1.64
CA ILE A 136 -12.75 -2.77 0.41
C ILE A 136 -11.44 -3.43 0.80
N LEU A 137 -11.16 -4.58 0.21
CA LEU A 137 -10.00 -5.41 0.53
C LEU A 137 -9.05 -5.45 -0.67
N LEU A 138 -7.84 -4.92 -0.53
CA LEU A 138 -6.84 -4.85 -1.60
C LEU A 138 -5.58 -5.61 -1.22
N GLY A 139 -5.14 -6.55 -2.07
CA GLY A 139 -3.81 -7.15 -1.99
C GLY A 139 -2.84 -6.42 -2.91
N ILE A 140 -1.72 -5.91 -2.39
CA ILE A 140 -0.75 -5.11 -3.15
C ILE A 140 0.64 -5.73 -2.98
N GLY A 141 1.11 -6.42 -4.01
CA GLY A 141 2.34 -7.22 -3.91
C GLY A 141 2.16 -8.43 -3.00
N ASP A 142 3.27 -8.93 -2.45
CA ASP A 142 3.28 -10.04 -1.51
C ASP A 142 4.50 -10.00 -0.58
N THR A 143 4.53 -10.88 0.42
CA THR A 143 5.69 -11.10 1.30
C THR A 143 6.89 -11.64 0.51
N PRO A 144 8.12 -11.10 0.70
CA PRO A 144 9.33 -11.61 0.04
C PRO A 144 9.83 -12.88 0.73
N GLN A 145 9.03 -13.95 0.71
CA GLN A 145 9.37 -15.24 1.27
C GLN A 145 9.35 -16.31 0.17
N VAL A 146 10.24 -17.29 0.29
CA VAL A 146 10.22 -18.46 -0.59
C VAL A 146 9.04 -19.32 -0.17
N GLU A 147 7.99 -19.30 -0.98
CA GLU A 147 6.79 -20.12 -0.80
C GLU A 147 6.70 -21.16 -1.92
N SER A 148 6.13 -22.33 -1.62
CA SER A 148 5.81 -23.30 -2.66
C SER A 148 4.67 -22.78 -3.53
N GLN A 149 4.58 -23.25 -4.78
CA GLN A 149 3.50 -22.90 -5.69
C GLN A 149 2.11 -23.20 -5.08
N ASP A 150 1.96 -24.34 -4.41
CA ASP A 150 0.71 -24.72 -3.74
C ASP A 150 0.36 -23.77 -2.59
N ALA A 151 1.34 -23.32 -1.81
CA ALA A 151 1.13 -22.36 -0.74
C ALA A 151 0.65 -21.01 -1.29
N LEU A 152 1.30 -20.52 -2.35
CA LEU A 152 0.89 -19.29 -3.05
C LEU A 152 -0.52 -19.40 -3.61
N GLN A 153 -0.85 -20.49 -4.30
CA GLN A 153 -2.18 -20.71 -4.85
C GLN A 153 -3.25 -20.72 -3.74
N ASN A 154 -2.98 -21.42 -2.64
CA ASN A 154 -3.89 -21.45 -1.50
C ASN A 154 -4.09 -20.05 -0.88
N LYS A 155 -3.04 -19.24 -0.80
CA LYS A 155 -3.09 -17.86 -0.30
C LYS A 155 -3.97 -16.97 -1.20
N PHE A 156 -3.85 -17.09 -2.53
CA PHE A 156 -4.72 -16.39 -3.47
C PHE A 156 -6.18 -16.83 -3.36
N ILE A 157 -6.43 -18.14 -3.28
CA ILE A 157 -7.80 -18.70 -3.12
C ILE A 157 -8.44 -18.21 -1.82
N GLN A 158 -7.70 -18.25 -0.71
CA GLN A 158 -8.18 -17.75 0.58
C GLN A 158 -8.41 -16.24 0.58
N GLY A 159 -7.53 -15.47 -0.07
CA GLY A 159 -7.75 -14.04 -0.27
C GLY A 159 -9.04 -13.76 -1.05
N ALA A 160 -9.21 -14.43 -2.19
CA ALA A 160 -10.38 -14.28 -3.04
C ALA A 160 -11.69 -14.67 -2.32
N SER A 161 -11.67 -15.74 -1.50
CA SER A 161 -12.86 -16.14 -0.72
C SER A 161 -13.25 -15.14 0.36
N LEU A 162 -12.30 -14.31 0.83
CA LEU A 162 -12.56 -13.17 1.71
C LEU A 162 -13.03 -11.92 0.95
N GLY A 163 -12.98 -11.92 -0.39
CA GLY A 163 -13.27 -10.76 -1.23
C GLY A 163 -12.06 -9.85 -1.47
N LYS A 164 -10.83 -10.32 -1.23
CA LYS A 164 -9.61 -9.56 -1.54
C LYS A 164 -9.45 -9.42 -3.05
N ILE A 165 -9.29 -8.18 -3.50
CA ILE A 165 -9.00 -7.84 -4.89
C ILE A 165 -7.49 -7.65 -5.04
N GLN A 166 -6.87 -8.43 -5.91
CA GLN A 166 -5.45 -8.29 -6.19
C GLN A 166 -5.19 -7.08 -7.09
N VAL A 167 -4.28 -6.22 -6.64
CA VAL A 167 -3.77 -5.07 -7.38
C VAL A 167 -2.48 -5.46 -8.08
N ASN A 168 -2.43 -5.26 -9.39
CA ASN A 168 -1.25 -5.55 -10.22
C ASN A 168 -0.62 -4.23 -10.70
N ALA A 169 0.65 -4.02 -10.36
CA ALA A 169 1.37 -2.80 -10.72
C ALA A 169 1.55 -2.66 -12.25
N SER A 170 1.80 -3.77 -12.96
CA SER A 170 1.88 -3.82 -14.42
C SER A 170 0.55 -3.38 -15.04
N ASP A 171 -0.55 -4.03 -14.66
CA ASP A 171 -1.87 -3.76 -15.21
C ASP A 171 -2.27 -2.29 -14.95
N LEU A 172 -2.02 -1.77 -13.75
CA LEU A 172 -2.27 -0.37 -13.43
C LEU A 172 -1.46 0.58 -14.31
N SER A 173 -0.18 0.27 -14.55
CA SER A 173 0.69 1.08 -15.41
C SER A 173 0.19 1.05 -16.86
N ASP A 174 -0.10 -0.14 -17.40
CA ASP A 174 -0.56 -0.33 -18.77
C ASP A 174 -1.89 0.40 -19.03
N MET A 175 -2.84 0.27 -18.10
CA MET A 175 -4.11 0.97 -18.19
C MET A 175 -3.95 2.49 -18.03
N ALA A 176 -3.08 2.95 -17.12
CA ALA A 176 -2.81 4.38 -16.97
C ALA A 176 -2.15 4.96 -18.23
N MET A 177 -1.16 4.28 -18.81
CA MET A 177 -0.52 4.67 -20.07
C MET A 177 -1.53 4.72 -21.22
N THR A 178 -2.44 3.74 -21.30
CA THR A 178 -3.53 3.75 -22.28
C THR A 178 -4.46 4.95 -22.09
N LEU A 179 -4.72 5.34 -20.84
CA LEU A 179 -5.66 6.40 -20.47
C LEU A 179 -5.10 7.81 -20.72
N ILE A 180 -3.87 8.08 -20.30
CA ILE A 180 -3.29 9.44 -20.32
C ILE A 180 -2.17 9.63 -21.35
N GLY A 181 -1.77 8.56 -22.05
CA GLY A 181 -0.61 8.51 -22.93
C GLY A 181 0.66 8.10 -22.19
N GLU A 182 1.47 7.26 -22.84
CA GLU A 182 2.72 6.72 -22.30
C GLU A 182 3.73 7.82 -21.93
N GLU A 183 3.98 8.77 -22.82
CA GLU A 183 4.90 9.89 -22.57
C GLU A 183 4.50 10.68 -21.33
N ARG A 184 3.22 11.01 -21.20
CA ARG A 184 2.68 11.76 -20.05
C ARG A 184 2.76 10.95 -18.76
N TYR A 185 2.57 9.63 -18.84
CA TYR A 185 2.71 8.75 -17.69
C TYR A 185 4.14 8.75 -17.16
N TRP A 186 5.14 8.54 -18.03
CA TRP A 186 6.54 8.52 -17.64
C TRP A 186 7.03 9.88 -17.14
N GLN A 187 6.62 10.97 -17.81
CA GLN A 187 6.94 12.33 -17.37
C GLN A 187 6.46 12.56 -15.92
N ARG A 188 5.22 12.20 -15.61
CA ARG A 188 4.66 12.35 -14.25
C ARG A 188 5.40 11.50 -13.23
N LEU A 189 5.74 10.26 -13.58
CA LEU A 189 6.48 9.39 -12.68
C LEU A 189 7.87 9.96 -12.35
N GLU A 190 8.55 10.51 -13.34
CA GLU A 190 9.85 11.15 -13.16
C GLU A 190 9.76 12.44 -12.33
N GLU A 191 8.74 13.27 -12.58
CA GLU A 191 8.43 14.47 -11.77
C GLU A 191 8.19 14.11 -10.30
N ASP A 192 7.29 13.15 -10.03
CA ASP A 192 6.98 12.65 -8.68
C ASP A 192 8.23 12.08 -7.99
N TRP A 193 9.07 11.33 -8.73
CA TRP A 193 10.29 10.75 -8.20
C TRP A 193 11.33 11.81 -7.83
N ARG A 194 11.54 12.80 -8.70
CA ARG A 194 12.43 13.93 -8.46
C ARG A 194 11.99 14.75 -7.25
N GLU A 195 10.69 15.02 -7.11
CA GLU A 195 10.16 15.72 -5.94
C GLU A 195 10.49 14.96 -4.65
N ILE A 196 10.32 13.63 -4.63
CA ILE A 196 10.68 12.79 -3.47
C ILE A 196 12.17 12.92 -3.11
N LEU A 197 13.05 12.91 -4.12
CA LEU A 197 14.49 13.03 -3.92
C LEU A 197 14.89 14.42 -3.40
N GLU A 198 14.34 15.48 -3.97
CA GLU A 198 14.70 16.87 -3.64
C GLU A 198 14.22 17.29 -2.26
N THR A 199 13.03 16.83 -1.86
CA THR A 199 12.42 17.19 -0.58
C THR A 199 12.82 16.26 0.57
N GLY A 200 13.49 15.14 0.28
CA GLY A 200 13.74 14.10 1.26
C GLY A 200 12.45 13.52 1.83
N ALA A 201 11.42 13.39 0.98
CA ALA A 201 10.00 13.20 1.32
C ALA A 201 9.68 11.99 2.20
N LEU A 202 10.64 11.12 2.52
CA LEU A 202 10.48 9.93 3.36
C LEU A 202 11.39 10.06 4.60
N PRO A 203 10.91 10.71 5.69
CA PRO A 203 11.69 10.88 6.91
C PRO A 203 12.22 9.55 7.45
N GLY A 204 13.50 9.54 7.82
CA GLY A 204 14.17 8.35 8.33
C GLY A 204 14.50 7.28 7.27
N VAL A 205 14.28 7.56 5.99
CA VAL A 205 14.75 6.73 4.88
C VAL A 205 16.00 7.35 4.24
N SER A 206 17.10 6.60 4.23
CA SER A 206 18.29 6.93 3.43
C SER A 206 18.31 6.12 2.14
N LEU A 207 18.73 6.73 1.03
CA LEU A 207 18.93 6.02 -0.22
C LEU A 207 20.38 5.55 -0.35
N GLU A 208 20.57 4.28 -0.65
CA GLU A 208 21.83 3.67 -1.04
C GLU A 208 21.84 3.45 -2.56
N TRP A 209 22.77 4.10 -3.22
CA TRP A 209 22.93 4.02 -4.66
C TRP A 209 23.95 2.94 -5.01
N GLY A 210 23.63 2.12 -6.00
CA GLY A 210 24.51 1.11 -6.57
C GLY A 210 24.38 1.06 -8.08
N SER A 211 25.33 0.39 -8.73
CA SER A 211 25.33 0.21 -10.17
C SER A 211 25.68 -1.23 -10.55
N GLY A 212 25.10 -1.70 -11.65
CA GLY A 212 25.36 -3.01 -12.26
C GLY A 212 24.87 -4.21 -11.46
N MET A 213 25.06 -5.39 -12.06
CA MET A 213 24.51 -6.66 -11.55
C MET A 213 25.03 -7.09 -10.17
N SER A 214 26.26 -6.71 -9.79
CA SER A 214 26.78 -7.01 -8.46
C SER A 214 25.99 -6.28 -7.35
N SER A 215 25.51 -5.07 -7.62
CA SER A 215 24.63 -4.35 -6.69
C SER A 215 23.28 -5.03 -6.58
N VAL A 216 22.74 -5.52 -7.70
CA VAL A 216 21.49 -6.30 -7.73
C VAL A 216 21.62 -7.56 -6.88
N GLU A 217 22.66 -8.35 -7.10
CA GLU A 217 22.89 -9.61 -6.37
C GLU A 217 23.00 -9.37 -4.86
N LYS A 218 23.72 -8.32 -4.45
CA LYS A 218 23.84 -7.95 -3.03
C LYS A 218 22.48 -7.61 -2.41
N VAL A 219 21.70 -6.74 -3.06
CA VAL A 219 20.38 -6.32 -2.53
C VAL A 219 19.39 -7.48 -2.54
N TRP A 220 19.41 -8.30 -3.58
CA TRP A 220 18.61 -9.51 -3.68
C TRP A 220 18.91 -10.49 -2.55
N SER A 221 20.19 -10.70 -2.24
CA SER A 221 20.61 -11.58 -1.15
C SER A 221 20.10 -11.09 0.21
N MET A 222 20.19 -9.78 0.49
CA MET A 222 19.63 -9.19 1.72
C MET A 222 18.12 -9.37 1.83
N LEU A 223 17.38 -9.26 0.71
CA LEU A 223 15.94 -9.53 0.65
C LEU A 223 15.64 -10.99 1.00
N CYS A 224 16.35 -11.95 0.39
CA CYS A 224 16.16 -13.37 0.64
C CYS A 224 16.46 -13.79 2.09
N SER A 225 17.31 -13.04 2.80
CA SER A 225 17.71 -13.33 4.18
C SER A 225 16.94 -12.52 5.26
N ASP A 226 15.91 -11.74 4.89
CA ASP A 226 15.20 -10.79 5.80
C ASP A 226 16.15 -9.80 6.51
N GLU A 227 17.27 -9.46 5.86
CA GLU A 227 18.30 -8.54 6.37
C GLU A 227 18.10 -7.10 5.89
N ILE A 228 17.07 -6.85 5.08
CA ILE A 228 16.81 -5.53 4.54
C ILE A 228 16.33 -4.55 5.62
N ASP A 229 17.05 -3.43 5.77
CA ASP A 229 16.68 -2.37 6.71
C ASP A 229 15.55 -1.52 6.15
N SER A 230 14.44 -1.40 6.88
CA SER A 230 13.30 -0.55 6.50
C SER A 230 13.67 0.93 6.34
N ARG A 231 14.76 1.38 6.95
CA ARG A 231 15.31 2.73 6.84
C ARG A 231 16.17 2.95 5.60
N LYS A 232 16.45 1.91 4.81
CA LYS A 232 17.28 2.02 3.60
C LYS A 232 16.46 1.75 2.34
N GLY A 233 16.50 2.65 1.37
CA GLY A 233 16.03 2.39 0.01
C GLY A 233 17.22 2.12 -0.89
N TYR A 234 17.16 1.11 -1.75
CA TYR A 234 18.26 0.77 -2.65
C TYR A 234 17.86 1.18 -4.06
N VAL A 235 18.68 2.01 -4.70
CA VAL A 235 18.49 2.45 -6.08
C VAL A 235 19.64 1.91 -6.90
N ILE A 236 19.33 1.13 -7.93
CA ILE A 236 20.33 0.44 -8.74
C ILE A 236 20.20 0.91 -10.18
N GLU A 237 21.27 1.52 -10.68
CA GLU A 237 21.45 1.81 -12.10
C GLU A 237 21.92 0.53 -12.80
N LEU A 238 21.16 0.07 -13.81
CA LEU A 238 21.45 -1.15 -14.57
C LEU A 238 22.23 -0.84 -15.85
#